data_AF-A0A1C4DU80-F1
#
_entry.id   AF-A0A1C4DU80-F1
#
_cell.length_a   1.000
_cell.length_b   1.000
_cell.length_c   1.000
_cell.angle_alpha   90.00
_cell.angle_beta   90.00
_cell.angle_gamma   90.00
#
_symmetry.space_group_name_H-M   'P 1'
#
loop_
_entity.id
_entity.type
_entity.pdbx_description
1 polymer ?
#
loop_
_entity_poly.entity_id
_entity_poly.type
_entity_poly.pdbx_seq_one_letter_code
_entity_poly.pdbx_strand_id
1 'polypeptide(L)' 'IYRSRFKTRDEATKVINHYISNRYNERRKHSKLGYLSPNNFERNYQRSNLDSIS' A
#
# COMPACT_ATOMS: atom_id res chain seq x y z
N ILE A 1 -2.75 -12.95 -15.49
CA ILE A 1 -3.45 -13.05 -14.19
C ILE A 1 -2.65 -13.98 -13.30
N TYR A 2 -2.15 -13.51 -12.14
CA TYR A 2 -1.49 -14.39 -11.18
C TYR A 2 -2.56 -15.16 -10.39
N ARG A 3 -2.49 -16.48 -10.38
CA ARG A 3 -3.40 -17.35 -9.61
C ARG A 3 -2.55 -18.23 -8.70
N SER A 4 -2.85 -18.18 -7.40
CA SER A 4 -2.21 -19.02 -6.39
C SER A 4 -3.26 -19.93 -5.76
N ARG A 5 -2.88 -21.18 -5.48
CA ARG A 5 -3.65 -22.09 -4.62
C ARG A 5 -2.96 -22.14 -3.27
N PHE A 6 -3.71 -21.95 -2.20
CA PHE A 6 -3.21 -22.02 -0.83
C PHE A 6 -3.74 -23.28 -0.16
N LYS A 7 -2.90 -23.94 0.62
CA LYS A 7 -3.28 -25.15 1.35
C LYS A 7 -4.12 -24.80 2.57
N THR A 8 -3.88 -23.64 3.18
CA THR A 8 -4.58 -23.16 4.37
C THR A 8 -5.00 -21.70 4.25
N ARG A 9 -5.96 -21.30 5.09
CA ARG A 9 -6.39 -19.90 5.20
C ARG A 9 -5.27 -18.99 5.72
N ASP A 10 -4.45 -19.49 6.65
CA ASP A 10 -3.35 -18.72 7.23
C ASP A 10 -2.29 -18.37 6.17
N GLU A 11 -1.94 -19.33 5.32
CA GLU A 11 -1.03 -19.13 4.19
C GLU A 11 -1.56 -18.04 3.24
N ALA A 12 -2.84 -18.13 2.87
CA ALA A 12 -3.49 -17.14 2.01
C ALA A 12 -3.45 -15.74 2.64
N THR A 13 -3.79 -15.63 3.92
CA THR A 13 -3.77 -14.36 4.66
C THR A 13 -2.37 -13.75 4.68
N LYS A 14 -1.33 -14.53 4.96
CA LYS A 14 0.06 -14.04 4.96
C LYS A 14 0.47 -13.47 3.60
N VAL A 15 0.17 -14.19 2.53
CA VAL A 15 0.52 -13.77 1.17
C VAL A 15 -0.26 -12.53 0.75
N ILE A 16 -1.56 -12.47 1.04
CA ILE A 16 -2.41 -11.31 0.73
C ILE A 16 -1.93 -10.08 1.52
N ASN A 17 -1.68 -10.22 2.82
CA ASN A 17 -1.20 -9.12 3.65
C ASN A 17 0.16 -8.60 3.19
N HIS A 18 1.08 -9.51 2.82
CA HIS A 18 2.36 -9.13 2.25
C HIS A 18 2.18 -8.37 0.94
N TYR A 19 1.31 -8.85 0.04
CA TYR A 19 1.02 -8.18 -1.22
C TYR A 19 0.44 -6.78 -1.01
N ILE A 20 -0.58 -6.65 -0.15
CA ILE A 20 -1.21 -5.36 0.14
C ILE A 20 -0.18 -4.39 0.73
N SER A 21 0.53 -4.80 1.78
CA SER A 21 1.43 -3.92 2.52
C SER A 21 2.67 -3.54 1.71
N ASN A 22 3.39 -4.52 1.17
CA ASN A 22 4.72 -4.29 0.60
C ASN A 22 4.71 -4.01 -0.92
N ARG A 23 3.64 -4.39 -1.62
CA ARG A 23 3.56 -4.20 -3.08
C ARG A 23 2.53 -3.15 -3.43
N TYR A 24 1.28 -3.34 -3.01
CA TYR A 24 0.21 -2.43 -3.40
C TYR A 24 0.37 -1.06 -2.74
N ASN A 25 0.29 -1.01 -1.41
CA ASN A 25 0.31 0.24 -0.63
C ASN A 25 1.64 1.00 -0.78
N GLU A 26 2.75 0.29 -0.86
CA GLU A 26 4.06 0.93 -1.01
C GLU A 26 4.40 1.36 -2.45
N ARG A 27 4.03 0.58 -3.47
CA ARG A 27 4.61 0.74 -4.82
C ARG A 27 3.59 1.06 -5.92
N ARG A 28 2.31 0.71 -5.76
CA ARG A 28 1.33 0.88 -6.84
C ARG A 28 0.90 2.34 -6.95
N LYS A 29 1.20 2.95 -8.10
CA LYS A 29 0.80 4.34 -8.41
C LYS A 29 -0.66 4.41 -8.83
N HIS A 30 -1.36 5.43 -8.34
CA HIS A 30 -2.75 5.73 -8.70
C HIS A 30 -2.87 7.12 -9.32
N SER A 31 -3.51 7.25 -10.47
CA SER A 31 -3.74 8.54 -11.13
C SER A 31 -4.53 9.51 -10.25
N LYS A 32 -5.51 9.01 -9.48
CA LYS A 32 -6.28 9.80 -8.51
C LYS A 32 -5.41 10.39 -7.39
N LEU A 33 -4.29 9.74 -7.06
CA LEU A 33 -3.32 10.20 -6.06
C LEU A 33 -2.15 10.97 -6.68
N GLY A 34 -2.29 11.48 -7.90
CA GLY A 34 -1.19 12.18 -8.59
C GLY A 34 -0.03 11.26 -8.94
N TYR A 35 -0.31 9.99 -9.26
CA TYR A 35 0.68 8.95 -9.51
C TYR A 35 1.58 8.62 -8.30
N LEU A 36 1.10 8.88 -7.09
CA LEU A 36 1.69 8.37 -5.86
C LEU A 36 1.12 7.00 -5.48
N SER A 37 1.89 6.25 -4.69
CA SER A 37 1.36 5.09 -3.99
C SER A 37 0.56 5.52 -2.77
N PRO A 38 -0.37 4.68 -2.27
CA PRO A 38 -1.16 5.00 -1.08
C PRO A 38 -0.30 5.47 0.09
N ASN A 39 0.78 4.75 0.41
CA ASN A 39 1.64 5.12 1.54
C ASN A 39 2.44 6.40 1.27
N ASN A 40 2.87 6.67 0.03
CA ASN A 40 3.51 7.96 -0.28
C ASN A 40 2.54 9.13 -0.18
N PHE A 41 1.29 8.94 -0.61
CA PHE A 41 0.26 9.96 -0.48
C PHE A 41 0.03 10.31 1.00
N GLU A 42 -0.16 9.31 1.85
CA GLU A 42 -0.31 9.51 3.29
C GLU A 42 0.92 10.17 3.91
N ARG A 43 2.14 9.70 3.59
CA ARG A 43 3.39 10.31 4.10
C ARG A 43 3.50 11.79 3.73
N ASN A 44 3.18 12.15 2.49
CA ASN A 44 3.19 13.54 2.05
C ASN A 44 2.14 14.37 2.79
N TYR A 45 0.93 13.83 2.98
CA TYR A 45 -0.12 14.50 3.73
C TYR A 45 0.29 14.75 5.19
N GLN A 46 0.86 13.74 5.87
CA GLN A 46 1.36 13.90 7.24
C GLN A 46 2.48 14.93 7.33
N ARG A 47 3.41 14.95 6.35
CA ARG A 47 4.50 15.93 6.30
C ARG A 47 3.97 17.36 6.17
N SER A 48 3.05 17.59 5.25
CA SER A 48 2.43 18.91 5.07
C SER A 48 1.69 19.38 6.32
N ASN A 49 0.99 18.47 7.02
CA ASN A 49 0.32 18.82 8.27
C ASN A 49 1.33 19.21 9.37
N LEU A 50 2.43 18.48 9.50
CA LEU A 50 3.49 18.80 10.47
C LEU A 50 4.13 20.16 10.16
N ASP A 51 4.42 20.43 8.89
CA ASP A 51 5.00 21.70 8.45
C ASP A 51 4.01 22.88 8.63
N SER A 52 2.71 22.62 8.73
CA SER A 52 1.68 23.65 8.99
C SER A 52 1.48 23.97 10.47
N ILE A 53 1.98 23.11 11.37
CA ILE A 53 1.90 23.26 12.83
C ILE A 53 3.18 23.91 13.38
N SER A 54 4.32 23.74 12.70
CA SER A 54 5.60 24.36 13.03
C SER A 54 5.69 25.80 12.56
#